data_AF-A0A6B9FPG4-F1
#
_entry.id   AF-A0A6B9FPG4-F1
#
_cell.length_a   1.000
_cell.length_b   1.000
_cell.length_c   1.000
_cell.angle_alpha   90.00
_cell.angle_beta   90.00
_cell.angle_gamma   90.00
#
_symmetry.space_group_name_H-M   'P 1'
#
loop_
_entity.id
_entity.type
_entity.pdbx_description
1 polymer ?
#
loop_
_entity_poly.entity_id
_entity_poly.type
_entity_poly.pdbx_seq_one_letter_code
_entity_poly.pdbx_strand_id
1 'polypeptide(L)'
;MQTYTLAIADGVLFACLPDEADITAAITDATATSYGFGLSLDIVRGATLTNAARPDDEVVWQEGSDSELLDAHGRRYRYAVRRAA
;
A
#
# COMPACT_ATOMS: atom_id res chain seq x y z
N MET A 1 -8.04 -13.63 7.07
CA MET A 1 -8.09 -12.17 6.84
C MET A 1 -6.98 -11.90 5.84
N GLN A 2 -7.28 -11.33 4.68
CA GLN A 2 -6.27 -11.09 3.65
C GLN A 2 -5.46 -9.84 4.01
N THR A 3 -4.14 -9.94 3.97
CA THR A 3 -3.22 -8.84 4.21
C THR A 3 -2.54 -8.40 2.93
N TYR A 4 -2.04 -7.18 2.93
CA TYR A 4 -1.55 -6.49 1.75
C TYR A 4 -0.13 -5.96 2.01
N THR A 5 0.67 -6.00 0.95
CA THR A 5 1.95 -5.33 0.87
C THR A 5 1.76 -4.00 0.14
N LEU A 6 2.24 -2.93 0.75
CA LEU A 6 2.26 -1.58 0.18
C LEU A 6 3.70 -1.18 -0.16
N ALA A 7 3.88 -0.52 -1.30
CA ALA A 7 5.12 0.15 -1.67
C ALA A 7 4.86 1.66 -1.68
N ILE A 8 5.59 2.40 -0.84
CA ILE A 8 5.40 3.84 -0.61
C ILE A 8 6.75 4.53 -0.82
N ALA A 9 6.80 5.66 -1.52
CA ALA A 9 7.96 6.55 -1.54
C ALA A 9 7.51 8.00 -1.45
N ASP A 10 8.18 8.78 -0.60
CA ASP A 10 7.88 10.20 -0.38
C ASP A 10 6.39 10.50 -0.10
N GLY A 11 5.71 9.59 0.60
CA GLY A 11 4.28 9.68 0.92
C GLY A 11 3.32 9.28 -0.22
N VAL A 12 3.85 8.89 -1.38
CA VAL A 12 3.08 8.42 -2.55
C VAL A 12 2.95 6.89 -2.51
N LEU A 13 1.73 6.39 -2.69
CA LEU A 13 1.47 4.96 -2.84
C LEU A 13 1.74 4.53 -4.28
N PHE A 14 2.72 3.65 -4.47
CA PHE A 14 3.06 3.10 -5.80
C PHE A 14 2.35 1.80 -6.10
N ALA A 15 2.23 0.94 -5.09
CA ALA A 15 1.58 -0.36 -5.24
C ALA A 15 0.89 -0.77 -3.94
N CYS A 16 -0.26 -1.41 -4.07
CA CYS A 16 -0.94 -2.13 -3.00
C CYS A 16 -1.40 -3.47 -3.56
N LEU A 17 -0.85 -4.57 -3.07
CA LEU A 17 -1.14 -5.92 -3.56
C LEU A 17 -1.32 -6.88 -2.39
N PRO A 18 -2.04 -8.00 -2.57
CA PRO A 18 -2.05 -9.08 -1.60
C PRO A 18 -0.63 -9.53 -1.24
N ASP A 19 -0.39 -9.92 0.02
CA ASP A 19 0.93 -10.32 0.49
C ASP A 19 1.53 -11.51 -0.28
N GLU A 20 0.70 -12.34 -0.91
CA GLU A 20 1.12 -13.46 -1.75
C GLU A 20 1.58 -13.04 -3.16
N ALA A 21 1.32 -11.79 -3.56
CA ALA A 21 1.68 -11.27 -4.88
C ALA A 21 3.15 -10.78 -4.93
N ASP A 22 3.73 -10.80 -6.14
CA ASP A 22 5.07 -10.29 -6.36
C ASP A 22 5.09 -8.75 -6.43
N ILE A 23 5.34 -8.12 -5.27
CA ILE A 23 5.46 -6.66 -5.16
C ILE A 23 6.66 -6.11 -5.95
N THR A 24 7.73 -6.89 -6.14
CA THR A 24 8.95 -6.43 -6.83
C THR A 24 8.69 -6.25 -8.31
N ALA A 25 7.94 -7.16 -8.93
CA ALA A 25 7.49 -7.01 -10.31
C ALA A 25 6.63 -5.75 -10.49
N ALA A 26 5.69 -5.49 -9.58
CA ALA A 26 4.81 -4.33 -9.65
C ALA A 26 5.55 -3.00 -9.44
N ILE A 27 6.51 -2.97 -8.52
CA ILE A 27 7.40 -1.81 -8.33
C ILE A 27 8.22 -1.54 -9.60
N THR A 28 8.75 -2.59 -10.22
CA THR A 28 9.56 -2.46 -11.44
C THR A 28 8.74 -1.86 -12.58
N ASP A 29 7.50 -2.30 -12.76
CA ASP A 29 6.58 -1.77 -13.77
C ASP A 29 6.20 -0.29 -13.48
N ALA A 30 5.89 0.02 -12.22
CA ALA A 30 5.51 1.37 -11.80
C ALA A 30 6.68 2.38 -11.88
N THR A 31 7.89 1.97 -11.49
CA THR A 31 9.10 2.82 -11.58
C THR A 31 9.57 2.97 -13.02
N ALA A 32 9.47 1.93 -13.85
CA ALA A 32 9.77 2.02 -15.28
C ALA A 32 8.89 3.03 -16.02
N THR A 33 7.66 3.25 -15.55
CA THR A 33 6.68 4.15 -16.17
C THR A 33 6.66 5.56 -15.57
N SER A 34 6.86 5.70 -14.27
CA SER A 34 6.54 6.97 -13.58
C SER A 34 7.74 7.71 -12.98
N TYR A 35 8.81 7.02 -12.56
CA TYR A 35 9.93 7.67 -11.87
C TYR A 35 11.23 6.90 -12.13
N GLY A 36 12.20 7.58 -12.75
CA GLY A 36 13.50 7.01 -13.11
C GLY A 36 14.22 6.30 -11.95
N PHE A 37 15.19 5.47 -12.34
CA PHE A 37 16.00 4.63 -11.45
C PHE A 37 16.49 5.39 -10.19
N GLY A 38 16.21 4.87 -8.99
CA GLY A 38 16.79 5.37 -7.73
C GLY A 38 15.83 5.82 -6.63
N LEU A 39 14.52 5.59 -6.74
CA LEU A 39 13.59 5.85 -5.63
C LEU A 39 13.85 4.90 -4.44
N SER A 40 13.90 5.46 -3.23
CA SER A 40 13.91 4.68 -1.99
C SER A 40 12.46 4.33 -1.63
N LEU A 41 12.09 3.06 -1.81
CA LEU A 41 10.74 2.57 -1.52
C LEU A 41 10.68 1.92 -0.14
N ASP A 42 9.73 2.37 0.67
CA ASP A 42 9.34 1.74 1.92
C ASP A 42 8.31 0.63 1.62
N ILE A 43 8.70 -0.61 1.95
CA ILE A 43 7.85 -1.79 1.74
C ILE A 43 7.19 -2.19 3.05
N VAL A 44 5.88 -1.99 3.13
CA VAL A 44 5.07 -2.33 4.30
C VAL A 44 4.28 -3.59 4.03
N ARG A 45 4.68 -4.71 4.64
CA ARG A 45 3.97 -6.00 4.57
C ARG A 45 2.96 -6.17 5.71
N GLY A 46 1.95 -7.02 5.50
CA GLY A 46 1.01 -7.42 6.55
C GLY A 46 -0.05 -6.38 6.88
N ALA A 47 -0.31 -5.43 5.99
CA ALA A 47 -1.31 -4.39 6.22
C ALA A 47 -2.72 -4.91 5.99
N THR A 48 -3.68 -4.41 6.78
CA THR A 48 -5.11 -4.64 6.59
C THR A 48 -5.73 -3.39 5.98
N LEU A 49 -6.50 -3.55 4.90
CA LEU A 49 -7.25 -2.44 4.31
C LEU A 49 -8.59 -2.26 5.03
N THR A 50 -8.92 -1.02 5.41
CA THR A 50 -10.12 -0.71 6.19
C THR A 50 -10.65 0.69 5.87
N ASN A 51 -11.96 0.88 6.09
CA ASN A 51 -12.60 2.19 6.03
C ASN A 51 -12.72 2.87 7.41
N ALA A 52 -12.34 2.17 8.47
CA ALA A 52 -12.32 2.68 9.83
C ALA A 52 -11.04 2.19 10.53
N ALA A 53 -10.16 3.12 10.85
CA ALA A 53 -9.02 2.87 11.74
C ALA A 53 -9.51 2.86 13.19
N ARG A 54 -8.96 1.95 13.99
CA ARG A 54 -9.19 1.84 15.43
C ARG A 54 -8.08 2.58 16.20
N PRO A 55 -8.27 2.92 17.49
CA PRO A 55 -7.23 3.59 18.28
C PRO A 55 -5.93 2.80 18.44
N ASP A 56 -6.02 1.47 18.36
CA ASP A 56 -4.91 0.50 18.44
C ASP A 56 -4.32 0.14 17.06
N ASP A 57 -4.90 0.65 15.98
CA ASP A 57 -4.39 0.44 14.62
C ASP A 57 -3.20 1.39 14.38
N GLU A 58 -2.06 0.85 13.94
CA GLU A 58 -0.98 1.64 13.36
C GLU A 58 -1.35 1.98 11.91
N VAL A 59 -1.66 3.24 11.62
CA VAL A 59 -1.99 3.67 10.24
C VAL A 59 -0.71 3.77 9.43
N VAL A 60 -0.51 2.83 8.50
CA VAL A 60 0.65 2.81 7.60
C VAL A 60 0.42 3.65 6.36
N TRP A 61 -0.85 3.84 5.97
CA TRP A 61 -1.22 4.71 4.87
C TRP A 61 -2.68 5.17 5.00
N GLN A 62 -2.95 6.41 4.60
CA GLN A 62 -4.29 7.00 4.56
C GLN A 62 -4.57 7.64 3.20
N GLU A 63 -5.78 7.45 2.73
CA GLU A 63 -6.30 8.05 1.50
C GLU A 63 -6.23 9.57 1.52
N GLY A 64 -5.64 10.12 0.46
CA GLY A 64 -5.54 11.56 0.19
C GLY A 64 -6.41 11.99 -1.00
N SER A 65 -6.39 13.29 -1.30
CA SER A 65 -7.06 13.88 -2.46
C SER A 65 -6.58 13.31 -3.80
N ASP A 66 -5.30 12.91 -3.84
CA ASP A 66 -4.58 12.61 -5.08
C ASP A 66 -4.16 11.14 -5.19
N SER A 67 -4.60 10.29 -4.25
CA SER A 67 -4.20 8.88 -4.21
C SER A 67 -5.30 8.00 -3.65
N GLU A 68 -5.69 6.98 -4.42
CA GLU A 68 -6.65 5.96 -4.02
C GLU A 68 -5.94 4.73 -3.47
N LEU A 69 -6.53 4.10 -2.46
CA LEU A 69 -6.10 2.79 -1.97
C LEU A 69 -7.11 1.73 -2.40
N LEU A 70 -6.70 0.92 -3.36
CA LEU A 70 -7.51 -0.12 -3.97
C LEU A 70 -6.96 -1.50 -3.58
N ASP A 71 -7.86 -2.46 -3.36
CA ASP A 71 -7.48 -3.87 -3.30
C ASP A 71 -7.34 -4.49 -4.71
N ALA A 72 -6.95 -5.76 -4.77
CA ALA A 72 -6.79 -6.51 -6.01
C ALA A 72 -8.09 -6.65 -6.84
N HIS A 73 -9.24 -6.37 -6.24
CA HIS A 73 -10.55 -6.38 -6.91
C HIS A 73 -11.03 -4.98 -7.30
N GLY A 74 -10.20 -3.95 -7.11
CA GLY A 74 -10.55 -2.56 -7.40
C GLY A 74 -11.45 -1.92 -6.34
N ARG A 75 -11.60 -2.53 -5.17
CA ARG A 75 -12.39 -1.95 -4.08
C ARG A 75 -11.56 -0.94 -3.31
N ARG A 76 -12.16 0.22 -3.07
CA ARG A 76 -11.53 1.36 -2.40
C ARG A 76 -11.62 1.29 -0.87
N TYR A 77 -10.52 1.67 -0.22
CA TYR A 77 -10.38 1.76 1.23
C TYR A 77 -9.75 3.10 1.64
N ARG A 78 -10.10 3.58 2.84
CA ARG A 78 -9.56 4.83 3.37
C ARG A 78 -8.22 4.68 4.08
N TYR A 79 -7.94 3.50 4.63
CA TYR A 79 -6.77 3.26 5.47
C TYR A 79 -6.15 1.90 5.16
N ALA A 80 -4.83 1.85 5.17
CA ALA A 80 -4.07 0.63 5.39
C ALA A 80 -3.50 0.70 6.80
N VAL A 81 -3.72 -0.35 7.60
CA VAL A 81 -3.32 -0.39 9.01
C VAL A 81 -2.54 -1.65 9.34
N ARG A 82 -1.63 -1.57 10.30
CA ARG A 82 -1.07 -2.72 11.00
C ARG A 82 -1.78 -2.90 12.32
N ARG A 83 -2.17 -4.14 12.59
CA ARG A 83 -2.75 -4.55 13.87
C ARG A 83 -1.74 -5.42 14.57
N ALA A 84 -1.42 -5.08 15.82
CA ALA A 84 -0.77 -6.04 16.69
C ALA A 84 -1.71 -7.24 16.86
N ALA A 85 -1.21 -8.44 16.59
CA ALA A 85 -1.97 -9.68 16.75
C ALA A 85 -2.22 -10.00 18.23
#